data_AF-X7ZI54-F1
#
_entry.id   AF-X7ZI54-F1
#
_cell.length_a   1.000
_cell.length_b   1.000
_cell.length_c   1.000
_cell.angle_alpha   90.00
_cell.angle_beta   90.00
_cell.angle_gamma   90.00
#
_symmetry.space_group_name_H-M   'P 1'
#
loop_
_entity.id
_entity.type
_entity.pdbx_description
1 polymer ?
#
loop_
_entity_poly.entity_id
_entity_poly.type
_entity_poly.pdbx_seq_one_letter_code
_entity_poly.pdbx_strand_id
1 'polypeptide(L)'
;MRRTPIATVSTPLTWQELARADPDDYTIATVPDLVARREDPWADMESVRQSIAPLLEMVRADQERGLGDLPYPPNYPKMPGEPKRVQPSRDTDLKAQRTSELHRR
;
A
#
# COMPACT_ATOMS: atom_id res chain seq x y z
N MET A 1 -10.39 17.54 -4.27
CA MET A 1 -10.96 17.68 -2.91
C MET A 1 -11.58 16.37 -2.45
N ARG A 2 -11.76 16.20 -1.14
CA ARG A 2 -12.41 15.04 -0.51
C ARG A 2 -13.83 15.43 -0.07
N ARG A 3 -14.70 14.43 0.08
CA ARG A 3 -16.05 14.62 0.64
C ARG A 3 -15.97 14.71 2.16
N THR A 4 -15.53 15.87 2.65
CA THR A 4 -15.42 16.21 4.08
C THR A 4 -16.18 17.53 4.34
N PRO A 5 -16.61 17.83 5.58
CA PRO A 5 -17.36 19.05 5.88
C PRO A 5 -16.65 20.34 5.44
N ILE A 6 -15.32 20.36 5.48
CA ILE A 6 -14.49 21.53 5.10
C ILE A 6 -13.81 21.39 3.73
N ALA A 7 -14.19 20.38 2.94
CA ALA A 7 -13.63 20.13 1.60
C ALA A 7 -12.09 20.04 1.56
N THR A 8 -11.52 19.21 2.45
CA THR A 8 -10.07 18.95 2.52
C THR A 8 -9.49 18.45 1.19
N VAL A 9 -8.20 18.70 0.98
CA VAL A 9 -7.44 18.38 -0.23
C VAL A 9 -6.30 17.45 0.15
N SER A 10 -6.12 16.37 -0.62
CA SER A 10 -4.95 15.52 -0.53
C SER A 10 -3.75 16.28 -1.11
N THR A 11 -3.04 17.00 -0.25
CA THR A 11 -2.05 17.99 -0.64
C THR A 11 -0.64 17.38 -0.61
N PRO A 12 0.14 17.47 -1.70
CA PRO A 12 1.55 17.05 -1.70
C PRO A 12 2.36 17.83 -0.67
N LEU A 13 3.24 17.16 0.07
CA LEU A 13 4.08 17.73 1.11
C LEU A 13 5.51 17.19 1.01
N THR A 14 6.47 17.98 1.45
CA THR A 14 7.81 17.50 1.81
C THR A 14 7.75 16.63 3.06
N TRP A 15 8.78 15.81 3.29
CA TRP A 15 8.91 15.03 4.54
C TRP A 15 8.95 15.91 5.80
N GLN A 16 9.52 17.12 5.71
CA GLN A 16 9.62 18.05 6.83
C GLN A 16 8.27 18.70 7.18
N GLU A 17 7.46 19.03 6.18
CA GLU A 17 6.09 19.50 6.37
C GLU A 17 5.20 18.39 6.92
N LEU A 18 5.29 17.17 6.35
CA LEU A 18 4.47 16.02 6.77
C LEU A 18 4.65 15.70 8.26
N ALA A 19 5.87 15.82 8.79
CA ALA A 19 6.16 15.55 10.20
C ALA A 19 5.38 16.45 11.19
N ARG A 20 4.79 17.57 10.72
CA ARG A 20 4.05 18.53 11.53
C ARG A 20 2.65 18.84 10.98
N ALA A 21 2.21 18.11 9.96
CA ALA A 21 1.01 18.44 9.21
C ALA A 21 -0.28 18.13 9.98
N ASP A 22 -1.23 19.07 9.96
CA ASP A 22 -2.64 18.81 10.23
C ASP A 22 -3.41 18.72 8.89
N PRO A 23 -4.08 17.60 8.57
CA PRO A 23 -4.86 17.47 7.35
C PRO A 23 -5.94 18.55 7.15
N ASP A 24 -6.46 19.14 8.23
CA ASP A 24 -7.53 20.15 8.16
C ASP A 24 -7.02 21.53 7.71
N ASP A 25 -5.70 21.77 7.73
CA ASP A 25 -5.08 22.98 7.19
C ASP A 25 -5.17 23.06 5.65
N TYR A 26 -5.38 21.92 5.00
CA TYR A 26 -5.35 21.80 3.54
C TYR A 26 -6.75 21.63 2.97
N THR A 27 -7.37 22.74 2.56
CA THR A 27 -8.72 22.79 1.99
C THR A 27 -8.73 23.44 0.61
N ILE A 28 -9.85 23.36 -0.09
CA ILE A 28 -10.02 24.06 -1.36
C ILE A 28 -9.81 25.59 -1.24
N ALA A 29 -10.04 26.15 -0.05
CA ALA A 29 -9.88 27.58 0.22
C ALA A 29 -8.43 27.97 0.55
N THR A 30 -7.60 27.06 1.08
CA THR A 30 -6.24 27.38 1.57
C THR A 30 -5.14 26.92 0.62
N VAL A 31 -5.34 25.81 -0.11
CA VAL A 31 -4.28 25.21 -0.95
C VAL A 31 -3.82 26.09 -2.13
N PRO A 32 -4.68 26.82 -2.87
CA PRO A 32 -4.20 27.66 -3.98
C PRO A 32 -3.16 28.69 -3.52
N ASP A 33 -3.43 29.28 -2.36
CA ASP A 33 -2.61 30.27 -1.68
C ASP A 33 -1.29 29.69 -1.15
N LEU A 34 -1.33 28.44 -0.69
CA LEU A 34 -0.12 27.68 -0.30
C LEU A 34 0.76 27.41 -1.51
N VAL A 35 0.20 26.87 -2.59
CA VAL A 35 0.93 26.50 -3.81
C VAL A 35 1.56 27.71 -4.48
N ALA A 36 0.89 28.87 -4.50
CA ALA A 36 1.45 30.09 -5.08
C ALA A 36 2.70 30.61 -4.35
N ARG A 37 2.93 30.20 -3.09
CA ARG A 37 3.99 30.73 -2.22
C ARG A 37 5.16 29.77 -2.00
N ARG A 38 5.13 28.57 -2.58
CA ARG A 38 6.17 27.56 -2.37
C ARG A 38 6.53 26.84 -3.67
N GLU A 39 7.70 26.21 -3.67
CA GLU A 39 8.10 25.27 -4.70
C GLU A 39 7.29 23.97 -4.61
N ASP A 40 7.17 23.24 -5.73
CA ASP A 40 6.48 21.96 -5.77
C ASP A 40 7.29 20.88 -5.00
N PRO A 41 6.76 20.33 -3.89
CA PRO A 41 7.48 19.32 -3.11
C PRO A 41 7.70 18.01 -3.88
N TRP A 42 6.99 17.80 -4.99
CA TRP A 42 7.08 16.60 -5.82
C TRP A 42 7.73 16.86 -7.19
N ALA A 43 8.37 18.03 -7.39
CA ALA A 43 8.99 18.40 -8.66
C ALA A 43 9.91 17.31 -9.24
N ASP A 44 10.67 16.64 -8.36
CA ASP A 44 11.65 15.62 -8.76
C ASP A 44 11.07 14.20 -8.82
N MET A 45 9.77 14.00 -8.60
CA MET A 45 9.16 12.66 -8.54
C MET A 45 9.43 11.84 -9.81
N GLU A 46 9.48 12.50 -10.96
CA GLU A 46 9.77 11.84 -12.24
C GLU A 46 11.26 11.81 -12.62
N SER A 47 12.13 12.45 -11.86
CA SER A 47 13.56 12.58 -12.18
C SER A 47 14.31 11.25 -12.16
N VAL A 48 13.85 10.29 -11.34
CA VAL A 48 14.49 8.99 -11.16
C VAL A 48 13.46 7.86 -11.34
N ARG A 49 13.75 6.94 -12.25
CA ARG A 49 13.01 5.68 -12.38
C ARG A 49 13.62 4.64 -11.42
N GLN A 50 12.88 4.30 -10.37
CA GLN A 50 13.35 3.38 -9.33
C GLN A 50 13.12 1.92 -9.73
N SER A 51 14.04 1.03 -9.35
CA SER A 51 13.87 -0.42 -9.47
C SER A 51 13.11 -0.98 -8.27
N ILE A 52 12.21 -1.94 -8.51
CA ILE A 52 11.51 -2.67 -7.44
C ILE A 52 12.33 -3.84 -6.87
N ALA A 53 13.52 -4.14 -7.42
CA ALA A 53 14.33 -5.28 -6.99
C ALA A 53 14.60 -5.34 -5.47
N PRO A 54 14.91 -4.23 -4.77
CA PRO A 54 15.08 -4.27 -3.31
C PRO A 54 13.82 -4.73 -2.57
N LEU A 55 12.62 -4.36 -3.04
CA LEU A 55 11.36 -4.82 -2.47
C LEU A 55 11.12 -6.31 -2.77
N LEU A 56 11.55 -6.81 -3.93
CA LEU A 56 11.48 -8.23 -4.26
C LEU A 56 12.40 -9.08 -3.37
N GLU A 57 13.57 -8.57 -2.97
CA GLU A 57 14.40 -9.25 -1.97
C GLU A 57 13.74 -9.30 -0.59
N MET A 58 13.04 -8.23 -0.18
CA MET A 58 12.25 -8.24 1.05
C MET A 58 11.14 -9.30 0.98
N VAL A 59 10.46 -9.43 -0.16
CA VAL A 59 9.45 -10.48 -0.39
C VAL A 59 10.07 -11.88 -0.25
N ARG A 60 11.27 -12.13 -0.79
CA ARG A 60 11.95 -13.44 -0.62
C ARG A 60 12.29 -13.71 0.85
N ALA A 61 12.81 -12.71 1.57
CA ALA A 61 13.09 -12.85 3.00
C ALA A 61 11.82 -13.13 3.82
N ASP A 62 10.69 -12.55 3.44
CA ASP A 62 9.39 -12.83 4.06
C ASP A 62 8.90 -14.25 3.73
N GLN A 63 9.09 -14.74 2.50
CA GLN A 63 8.80 -16.13 2.13
C GLN A 63 9.61 -17.14 2.96
N GLU A 64 10.89 -16.87 3.20
CA GLU A 64 11.74 -17.68 4.08
C GLU A 64 11.24 -17.70 5.54
N ARG A 65 10.60 -16.62 5.98
CA ARG A 65 9.91 -16.52 7.29
C ARG A 65 8.51 -17.15 7.29
N GLY A 66 8.06 -17.71 6.16
CA GLY A 66 6.73 -18.29 5.99
C GLY A 66 5.61 -17.27 5.79
N LEU A 67 5.95 -16.02 5.45
CA LEU A 67 4.99 -14.97 5.11
C LEU A 67 4.80 -14.93 3.58
N GLY A 68 3.57 -15.22 3.15
CA GLY A 68 3.16 -15.22 1.74
C GLY A 68 2.30 -14.02 1.38
N ASP A 69 1.40 -14.22 0.42
CA ASP A 69 0.46 -13.20 -0.04
C ASP A 69 -0.53 -12.75 1.05
N LEU A 70 -1.05 -11.53 0.92
CA LEU A 70 -2.10 -11.00 1.78
C LEU A 70 -3.48 -11.17 1.14
N PRO A 71 -4.55 -11.29 1.94
CA PRO A 71 -5.88 -11.36 1.40
C PRO A 71 -6.23 -10.07 0.64
N TYR A 72 -6.78 -10.25 -0.56
CA TYR A 72 -7.34 -9.16 -1.34
C TYR A 72 -8.62 -8.63 -0.66
N PRO A 73 -9.07 -7.40 -0.99
CA PRO A 73 -10.36 -6.88 -0.51
C PRO A 73 -11.51 -7.86 -0.81
N PRO A 74 -12.55 -7.95 0.06
CA PRO A 74 -13.56 -9.01 0.00
C PRO A 74 -14.26 -9.20 -1.35
N ASN A 75 -14.44 -8.11 -2.10
CA ASN A 75 -15.16 -8.10 -3.37
C ASN A 75 -14.23 -7.94 -4.59
N TYR A 76 -12.92 -8.09 -4.42
CA TYR A 76 -11.97 -7.88 -5.52
C TYR A 76 -12.01 -9.08 -6.48
N PRO A 77 -12.36 -8.89 -7.76
CA PRO A 77 -12.52 -9.98 -8.70
C PRO A 77 -11.20 -10.72 -8.93
N LYS A 78 -11.32 -12.00 -9.28
CA LYS A 78 -10.21 -12.85 -9.68
C LYS A 78 -10.27 -13.05 -11.19
N MET A 79 -9.14 -12.95 -11.88
CA MET A 79 -9.08 -13.19 -13.32
C MET A 79 -9.09 -14.70 -13.62
N PRO A 80 -9.68 -15.14 -14.75
CA PRO A 80 -9.51 -16.52 -15.22
C PRO A 80 -8.02 -16.88 -15.32
N GLY A 81 -7.63 -18.02 -14.74
CA GLY A 81 -6.24 -18.48 -14.73
C GLY A 81 -5.32 -17.86 -13.67
N GLU A 82 -5.80 -16.90 -12.87
CA GLU A 82 -5.01 -16.35 -11.77
C GLU A 82 -4.74 -17.41 -10.67
N PRO A 83 -3.57 -17.41 -10.01
CA PRO A 83 -3.29 -18.29 -8.86
C PRO A 83 -4.27 -18.13 -7.68
N LYS A 84 -4.28 -19.10 -6.76
CA LYS A 84 -5.12 -19.03 -5.55
C LYS A 84 -4.60 -17.92 -4.63
N ARG A 85 -5.47 -16.98 -4.26
CA ARG A 85 -5.20 -15.93 -3.27
C ARG A 85 -5.45 -16.45 -1.86
N VAL A 86 -4.73 -15.91 -0.87
CA VAL A 86 -4.98 -16.18 0.55
C VAL A 86 -6.36 -15.63 0.92
N GLN A 87 -7.18 -16.45 1.58
CA GLN A 87 -8.49 -16.03 2.06
C GLN A 87 -8.35 -15.41 3.48
N PRO A 88 -9.08 -14.34 3.80
CA PRO A 88 -8.98 -13.67 5.11
C PRO A 88 -9.17 -14.58 6.34
N SER A 89 -9.90 -15.70 6.22
CA SER A 89 -10.27 -16.53 7.38
C SER A 89 -9.85 -18.01 7.29
N ARG A 90 -9.45 -18.54 6.14
CA ARG A 90 -9.07 -19.96 6.00
C ARG A 90 -8.15 -20.19 4.80
N ASP A 91 -6.90 -20.58 5.05
CA ASP A 91 -6.16 -21.38 4.07
C ASP A 91 -6.35 -22.87 4.38
N THR A 92 -7.24 -23.50 3.62
CA THR A 92 -7.59 -24.92 3.80
C THR A 92 -6.47 -25.85 3.33
N ASP A 93 -5.54 -25.38 2.48
CA ASP A 93 -4.54 -26.24 1.84
C ASP A 93 -3.30 -26.40 2.73
N LEU A 94 -2.93 -25.36 3.50
CA LEU A 94 -1.94 -25.46 4.58
C LEU A 94 -2.31 -26.54 5.62
N LYS A 95 -3.62 -26.72 5.89
CA LYS A 95 -4.10 -27.78 6.78
C LYS A 95 -3.93 -29.17 6.15
N ALA A 96 -4.17 -29.31 4.86
CA ALA A 96 -4.05 -30.59 4.15
C ALA A 96 -2.59 -31.07 4.07
N GLN A 97 -1.64 -30.17 3.74
CA GLN A 97 -0.21 -30.50 3.62
C GLN A 97 0.39 -30.93 4.96
N ARG A 98 0.11 -30.20 6.04
CA ARG A 98 0.57 -30.51 7.40
C ARG A 98 0.02 -31.83 7.95
N THR A 99 -1.18 -32.24 7.50
CA THR A 99 -1.77 -33.53 7.88
C THR A 99 -1.07 -34.69 7.17
N SER A 100 -0.63 -34.51 5.92
CA SER A 100 0.07 -35.55 5.14
C SER A 100 1.51 -35.83 5.58
N GLU A 101 2.19 -34.86 6.21
CA GLU A 101 3.50 -35.04 6.83
C GLU A 101 3.44 -35.77 8.17
N LEU A 102 2.36 -35.57 8.93
CA LEU A 102 2.17 -36.24 10.23
C LEU A 102 1.90 -37.74 10.10
N HIS A 103 1.26 -38.18 9.01
CA HIS A 103 0.91 -39.59 8.77
C HIS A 103 2.02 -40.37 8.03
N ARG A 104 3.13 -39.72 7.68
CA ARG A 104 4.31 -40.34 7.05
C ARG A 104 5.47 -40.58 8.02
N ARG A 105 5.29 -40.29 9.31
CA ARG A 105 6.18 -40.67 10.42
C ARG A 105 5.51 -41.77 11.24
#